data_AF-A0A957J6H0-F1
#
_entry.id   AF-A0A957J6H0-F1
#
_cell.length_a   1.000
_cell.length_b   1.000
_cell.length_c   1.000
_cell.angle_alpha   90.00
_cell.angle_beta   90.00
_cell.angle_gamma   90.00
#
_symmetry.space_group_name_H-M   'P 1'
#
loop_
_entity.id
_entity.type
_entity.pdbx_description
1 polymer ?
#
loop_
_entity_poly.entity_id
_entity_poly.type
_entity_poly.pdbx_seq_one_letter_code
_entity_poly.pdbx_strand_id
1 'polypeptide(L)' 'MSDLIVLAFDKESNAFMMRDKLLQLQKQQLITLSDAAIVIRDKKGKPKVKQLQNLVGAGAF' A
#
# COMPACT_ATOMS: atom_id res chain seq x y z
N MET A 1 15.68 13.05 -0.94
CA MET A 1 14.35 13.57 -1.30
C MET A 1 13.49 12.37 -1.64
N SER A 2 12.32 12.23 -1.03
CA SER A 2 11.40 11.12 -1.25
C SER A 2 10.15 11.65 -1.95
N ASP A 3 9.84 11.08 -3.11
CA ASP A 3 8.64 11.43 -3.86
C ASP A 3 7.49 10.48 -3.50
N LEU A 4 6.32 11.05 -3.23
CA LEU A 4 5.09 10.29 -3.02
C LEU A 4 4.31 10.24 -4.33
N ILE A 5 4.16 9.05 -4.90
CA ILE A 5 3.40 8.83 -6.13
C ILE A 5 2.11 8.09 -5.78
N VAL A 6 0.97 8.67 -6.14
CA VAL A 6 -0.36 8.06 -5.92
C VAL A 6 -0.92 7.57 -7.24
N LEU A 7 -1.21 6.26 -7.31
CA LEU A 7 -1.78 5.61 -8.49
C LEU A 7 -3.20 5.15 -8.18
N ALA A 8 -4.18 5.63 -8.95
CA ALA A 8 -5.58 5.25 -8.82
C ALA A 8 -5.93 4.19 -9.88
N PHE A 9 -6.69 3.18 -9.46
CA PHE A 9 -7.14 2.09 -10.33
C PHE A 9 -8.64 1.85 -10.14
N ASP A 10 -9.36 1.55 -11.22
CA ASP A 10 -10.80 1.26 -11.17
C ASP A 10 -11.12 -0.09 -10.51
N LYS A 11 -10.17 -1.02 -10.55
CA LYS A 11 -10.29 -2.38 -10.02
C LYS A 11 -9.19 -2.66 -9.00
N GLU A 12 -9.59 -3.25 -7.88
CA GLU A 12 -8.69 -3.69 -6.82
C GLU A 12 -7.60 -4.66 -7.32
N SER A 13 -7.96 -5.60 -8.22
CA SER A 13 -7.01 -6.53 -8.82
C SER A 13 -5.84 -5.84 -9.54
N ASN A 14 -6.09 -4.68 -10.17
CA ASN A 14 -5.04 -3.94 -10.87
C ASN A 14 -4.04 -3.32 -9.89
N ALA A 15 -4.50 -2.86 -8.73
CA ALA A 15 -3.62 -2.33 -7.67
C ALA A 15 -2.68 -3.42 -7.12
N PHE A 16 -3.18 -4.65 -6.95
CA PHE A 16 -2.35 -5.78 -6.52
C PHE A 16 -1.29 -6.16 -7.55
N MET A 17 -1.67 -6.27 -8.83
CA MET A 17 -0.70 -6.55 -9.90
C MET A 17 0.40 -5.48 -9.98
N MET A 18 0.04 -4.21 -9.81
CA MET A 18 1.01 -3.13 -9.80
C MET A 18 1.98 -3.24 -8.62
N ARG A 19 1.49 -3.59 -7.43
CA ARG A 19 2.33 -3.81 -6.24
C ARG A 19 3.32 -4.95 -6.46
N ASP A 20 2.91 -6.04 -7.09
CA ASP A 20 3.82 -7.16 -7.40
C ASP A 20 4.89 -6.75 -8.43
N LYS A 21 4.52 -5.94 -9.42
CA LYS A 21 5.48 -5.39 -10.40
C LYS A 21 6.48 -4.45 -9.76
N LEU A 22 6.04 -3.60 -8.82
CA LEU A 22 6.93 -2.71 -8.05
C LEU A 22 7.92 -3.52 -7.20
N LEU A 23 7.47 -4.60 -6.56
CA LEU A 23 8.36 -5.50 -5.82
C LEU A 23 9.39 -6.18 -6.74
N GLN A 24 9.00 -6.56 -7.96
CA GLN A 24 9.93 -7.12 -8.93
C GLN A 24 10.99 -6.09 -9.37
N LEU A 25 10.57 -4.85 -9.66
CA LEU A 25 11.49 -3.76 -10.02
C LEU A 25 12.46 -3.43 -8.88
N GLN A 26 11.99 -3.48 -7.63
CA GLN A 26 12.84 -3.32 -6.44
C GLN A 26 13.87 -4.44 -6.32
N LYS A 27 13.49 -5.70 -6.57
CA LYS A 27 14.45 -6.84 -6.60
C LYS A 27 15.50 -6.69 -7.69
N GLN A 28 15.13 -6.10 -8.82
CA GLN A 28 16.06 -5.77 -9.90
C GLN A 28 16.89 -4.50 -9.64
N GLN A 29 16.75 -3.88 -8.46
CA GLN A 29 17.41 -2.65 -8.05
C GLN A 29 17.17 -1.46 -9.01
N LEU A 30 16.08 -1.50 -9.79
CA LEU A 30 15.71 -0.44 -10.72
C LEU A 30 15.01 0.73 -10.01
N ILE A 31 14.37 0.44 -8.88
CA ILE A 31 13.70 1.44 -8.04
C ILE A 31 13.99 1.18 -6.56
N THR A 32 13.97 2.23 -5.75
CA THR A 32 14.01 2.16 -4.28
C THR A 32 12.66 2.57 -3.72
N LEU A 33 11.99 1.63 -3.05
CA LEU A 33 10.68 1.85 -2.42
C LEU A 33 10.88 1.99 -0.90
N SER A 34 10.56 3.15 -0.33
CA SER A 34 10.66 3.37 1.12
C SER A 34 9.42 2.87 1.87
N ASP A 35 8.24 3.11 1.32
CA ASP A 35 6.95 2.63 1.85
C ASP A 35 5.93 2.51 0.70
N ALA A 36 4.97 1.60 0.83
CA ALA A 36 3.89 1.41 -0.13
C ALA A 36 2.62 0.91 0.54
N ALA A 37 1.51 1.60 0.28
CA ALA A 37 0.19 1.27 0.80
C ALA A 37 -0.83 1.13 -0.34
N ILE A 38 -1.72 0.14 -0.24
CA ILE A 38 -2.88 -0.02 -1.13
C ILE A 38 -4.12 0.44 -0.35
N VAL A 39 -4.85 1.41 -0.90
CA VAL A 39 -6.11 1.89 -0.32
C VAL A 39 -7.27 1.41 -1.19
N ILE A 40 -8.14 0.59 -0.61
CA ILE A 40 -9.37 0.12 -1.27
C ILE A 40 -10.54 0.86 -0.65
N ARG A 41 -11.26 1.64 -1.46
CA ARG A 41 -12.51 2.29 -1.05
C ARG A 41 -13.70 1.43 -1.50
N ASP A 42 -14.35 0.79 -0.53
CA ASP A 42 -15.61 0.07 -0.77
C ASP A 42 -16.76 1.07 -0.99
N LYS A 43 -17.68 0.75 -1.92
CA LYS A 43 -18.79 1.64 -2.35
C LYS A 43 -19.78 1.99 -1.22
N LYS A 44 -19.69 1.33 -0.06
CA LYS A 44 -20.55 1.56 1.12
C LYS A 44 -19.94 2.46 2.22
N GLY A 45 -18.88 3.22 1.93
CA GLY A 45 -18.60 4.44 2.68
C GLY A 45 -17.71 4.34 3.93
N LYS A 46 -16.90 3.27 4.09
CA LYS A 46 -15.82 3.28 5.09
C LYS A 46 -14.51 2.73 4.51
N PRO A 47 -13.42 3.52 4.44
CA PRO A 47 -12.11 3.00 4.09
C PRO A 47 -11.63 2.05 5.20
N LYS A 48 -11.28 0.82 4.84
CA LYS A 48 -10.67 -0.15 5.77
C LYS A 48 -9.16 -0.10 5.60
N VAL A 49 -8.46 0.37 6.63
CA VAL A 49 -7.00 0.31 6.71
C VAL A 49 -6.61 -0.95 7.45
N LYS A 50 -5.89 -1.88 6.80
CA LYS A 50 -5.28 -3.05 7.45
C LYS A 50 -3.78 -2.80 7.59
N GLN A 51 -3.37 -2.47 8.80
CA GLN A 51 -1.97 -2.19 9.14
C GLN A 51 -1.28 -3.46 9.66
N LEU A 52 -0.01 -3.67 9.31
CA LEU A 52 0.78 -4.85 9.64
C LEU A 52 1.28 -4.88 11.10
N GLN A 53 1.26 -3.75 11.81
CA GLN A 53 1.56 -3.67 13.23
C GLN A 53 0.33 -3.21 14.00
N ASN A 54 -0.10 -4.04 14.94
CA ASN A 54 -1.21 -3.75 15.83
C ASN A 54 -0.74 -2.75 16.89
N LEU A 55 -0.94 -1.45 16.66
CA LEU A 55 -0.67 -0.39 17.64
C LEU A 55 -1.56 -0.48 18.90
N VAL A 56 -2.57 -1.35 18.92
CA VAL A 56 -3.53 -1.49 20.04
C VAL A 56 -2.90 -2.17 21.28
N GLY A 57 -1.67 -2.67 21.21
CA GLY A 57 -0.96 -3.23 22.37
C GLY A 57 -0.01 -2.28 23.10
N ALA A 58 0.37 -1.13 22.51
CA ALA A 58 1.46 -0.30 23.04
C ALA A 58 1.01 0.75 24.08
N GLY A 59 -0.28 0.83 24.40
CA GLY A 59 -0.83 1.86 25.29
C GLY A 59 -1.97 1.43 26.20
N ALA A 60 -2.26 0.13 26.32
CA ALA A 60 -3.15 -0.39 27.35
C ALA A 60 -2.31 -0.73 28.60
N PHE A 61 -1.99 0.30 29.38
CA PHE A 61 -1.61 0.16 30.78
C PHE A 61 -2.82 0.55 31.64
#